data_AF-A0A914R5D0-F1
#
_entry.id   AF-A0A914R5D0-F1
#
_cell.length_a   1.000
_cell.length_b   1.000
_cell.length_c   1.000
_cell.angle_alpha   90.00
_cell.angle_beta   90.00
_cell.angle_gamma   90.00
#
_symmetry.space_group_name_H-M   'P 1'
#
loop_
_entity.id
_entity.type
_entity.pdbx_description
1 polymer ?
#
loop_
_entity_poly.entity_id
_entity_poly.type
_entity_poly.pdbx_seq_one_letter_code
_entity_poly.pdbx_strand_id
1 'polypeptide(L)'
;MHTLTKNKKNAAVRGLTLEVGDKPDVYHLVTSDELIINAWMDGINALIGSERLSAQAQHQVDRFLNIELKMRLLQLDHVPNVCEIPPLPTNLDWIPLSKVMV
;
A
#
# COMPACT_ATOMS: atom_id res chain seq x y z
N MET A 1 41.13 22.70 24.66
CA MET A 1 39.72 23.12 24.56
C MET A 1 39.31 23.01 23.09
N HIS A 2 38.89 21.83 22.64
CA HIS A 2 38.44 21.63 21.26
C HIS A 2 36.98 22.05 21.14
N THR A 3 36.72 23.19 20.49
CA THR A 3 35.38 23.59 20.10
C THR A 3 34.92 22.69 18.96
N LEU A 4 34.07 21.71 19.26
CA LEU A 4 33.26 21.03 18.25
C LEU A 4 32.26 22.04 17.68
N THR A 5 32.58 22.59 16.51
CA THR A 5 31.60 23.28 15.68
C THR A 5 30.61 22.23 15.17
N LYS A 6 29.45 22.12 15.84
CA LYS A 6 28.33 21.34 15.35
C LYS A 6 27.88 21.95 14.02
N ASN A 7 28.32 21.33 12.93
CA ASN A 7 27.87 21.67 11.59
C ASN A 7 26.35 21.45 11.55
N LYS A 8 25.58 22.54 11.54
CA LYS A 8 24.12 22.50 11.48
C LYS A 8 23.75 21.96 10.10
N LYS A 9 23.55 20.64 10.01
CA LYS A 9 23.08 19.98 8.78
C LYS A 9 21.84 20.75 8.34
N ASN A 10 21.90 21.40 7.19
CA ASN A 10 20.73 22.02 6.57
C ASN A 10 19.69 20.92 6.45
N ALA A 11 18.58 21.03 7.20
CA ALA A 11 17.47 20.12 7.04
C ALA A 11 17.01 20.27 5.59
N ALA A 12 17.11 19.20 4.80
CA ALA A 12 16.67 19.22 3.41
C ALA A 12 15.17 19.57 3.41
N VAL A 13 14.83 20.78 2.99
CA VAL A 13 13.45 21.21 2.83
C VAL A 13 12.87 20.45 1.64
N ARG A 14 11.73 19.80 1.85
CA ARG A 14 11.02 19.02 0.85
C ARG A 14 9.73 19.74 0.50
N GLY A 15 9.23 19.55 -0.72
CA GLY A 15 7.99 20.19 -1.12
C GLY A 15 7.24 19.46 -2.22
N LEU A 16 5.96 19.80 -2.32
CA LEU A 16 5.02 19.38 -3.35
C LEU A 16 4.49 20.64 -4.04
N THR A 17 4.38 20.58 -5.37
CA THR A 17 3.68 21.59 -6.16
C THR A 17 2.38 20.96 -6.65
N LEU A 18 1.27 21.65 -6.43
CA LEU A 18 -0.05 21.23 -6.88
C LEU A 18 -0.56 22.23 -7.91
N GLU A 19 -0.99 21.71 -9.05
CA GLU A 19 -1.70 22.46 -10.08
C GLU A 19 -3.15 21.98 -10.08
N VAL A 20 -4.09 22.89 -9.81
CA VAL A 20 -5.49 22.54 -9.57
C VAL A 20 -6.41 23.27 -10.55
N GLY A 21 -7.32 22.51 -11.18
CA GLY A 21 -8.36 23.03 -12.08
C GLY A 21 -7.92 23.16 -13.55
N ASP A 22 -8.87 23.55 -14.40
CA ASP A 22 -8.65 23.69 -15.85
C ASP A 22 -7.81 24.93 -16.21
N LYS A 23 -7.84 25.95 -15.36
CA LYS A 23 -6.89 27.06 -15.34
C LYS A 23 -6.06 26.90 -14.07
N PRO A 24 -4.82 26.38 -14.16
CA PRO A 24 -4.14 25.86 -12.99
C PRO A 24 -3.74 26.98 -12.04
N ASP A 25 -4.37 26.99 -10.87
CA ASP A 25 -3.83 27.68 -9.71
C ASP A 25 -2.72 26.80 -9.11
N VAL A 26 -1.57 27.42 -8.80
CA VAL A 26 -0.38 26.72 -8.32
C VAL A 26 -0.24 26.90 -6.82
N TYR A 27 -0.18 25.79 -6.09
CA TYR A 27 0.05 25.76 -4.65
C TYR A 27 1.35 25.06 -4.32
N HIS A 28 2.08 25.58 -3.34
CA HIS A 28 3.33 24.99 -2.87
C HIS A 28 3.18 24.58 -1.41
N LEU A 29 3.38 23.29 -1.14
CA LEU A 29 3.47 22.74 0.20
C LEU A 29 4.94 22.46 0.48
N VAL A 30 5.45 22.95 1.62
CA VAL A 30 6.84 22.74 2.03
C VAL A 30 6.89 22.30 3.48
N THR A 31 7.77 21.35 3.77
CA THR A 31 8.06 20.91 5.14
C THR A 31 9.47 20.34 5.22
N SER A 32 10.05 20.35 6.41
CA SER A 32 11.29 19.64 6.72
C SER A 32 11.05 18.18 7.14
N ASP A 33 9.79 17.79 7.37
CA ASP A 33 9.41 16.45 7.79
C ASP A 33 9.07 15.57 6.59
N GLU A 34 9.87 14.54 6.38
CA GLU A 34 9.72 13.58 5.29
C GLU A 34 8.46 12.71 5.42
N LEU A 35 8.07 12.35 6.65
CA LEU A 35 6.88 11.53 6.87
C LEU A 35 5.62 12.32 6.50
N ILE A 36 5.59 13.60 6.88
CA ILE A 36 4.47 14.49 6.57
C ILE A 36 4.36 14.69 5.05
N ILE A 37 5.46 15.01 4.35
CA ILE A 37 5.37 15.25 2.90
C ILE A 37 4.99 13.98 2.13
N ASN A 38 5.47 12.80 2.56
CA ASN A 38 5.07 11.53 1.96
C ASN A 38 3.59 11.24 2.18
N ALA A 39 3.06 11.46 3.40
CA ALA A 39 1.65 11.28 3.69
C ALA A 39 0.75 12.20 2.85
N TRP A 40 1.16 13.46 2.65
CA TRP A 40 0.46 14.38 1.75
C TRP A 40 0.50 13.89 0.30
N MET A 41 1.66 13.46 -0.19
CA MET A 41 1.81 12.94 -1.55
C MET A 41 0.90 11.72 -1.78
N ASP A 42 0.92 10.76 -0.86
CA ASP A 42 0.12 9.54 -0.94
C ASP A 42 -1.38 9.85 -0.86
N GLY A 43 -1.79 10.74 0.05
CA GLY A 43 -3.18 11.16 0.18
C GLY A 43 -3.71 11.86 -1.08
N ILE A 44 -2.92 12.76 -1.66
CA ILE A 44 -3.29 13.46 -2.89
C ILE A 44 -3.36 12.47 -4.06
N ASN A 45 -2.37 11.58 -4.22
CA ASN A 45 -2.39 10.54 -5.24
C ASN A 45 -3.66 9.67 -5.13
N ALA A 46 -4.05 9.27 -3.91
CA ALA A 46 -5.27 8.52 -3.69
C ALA A 46 -6.54 9.29 -4.10
N LEU A 47 -6.61 10.59 -3.78
CA LEU A 47 -7.76 11.44 -4.14
C LEU A 47 -7.92 11.62 -5.66
N ILE A 48 -6.81 11.67 -6.41
CA ILE A 48 -6.84 11.79 -7.87
C ILE A 48 -6.88 10.42 -8.59
N GLY A 49 -6.96 9.32 -7.85
CA GLY A 49 -6.98 7.96 -8.41
C GLY A 49 -5.64 7.49 -8.99
N SER A 50 -4.52 8.10 -8.57
CA SER A 50 -3.18 7.65 -8.93
C SER A 50 -2.71 6.53 -8.01
N GLU A 51 -2.25 5.43 -8.58
CA GLU A 51 -1.67 4.29 -7.82
C GLU A 51 -0.23 4.52 -7.33
N ARG A 52 0.30 5.74 -7.50
CA ARG A 52 1.65 6.08 -7.07
C ARG A 52 1.72 6.19 -5.55
N LEU A 53 2.61 5.40 -4.96
CA LEU A 53 2.91 5.42 -3.54
C LEU A 53 4.33 5.95 -3.29
N SER A 54 4.50 6.61 -2.16
CA SER A 54 5.80 6.88 -1.57
C SER A 54 6.50 5.57 -1.21
N ALA A 55 7.84 5.60 -1.16
CA ALA A 55 8.61 4.44 -0.72
C ALA A 55 8.21 3.95 0.67
N GLN A 56 7.80 4.88 1.54
CA GLN A 56 7.30 4.57 2.87
C GLN A 56 5.98 3.80 2.82
N ALA A 57 4.99 4.28 2.06
CA ALA A 57 3.71 3.60 1.91
C ALA A 57 3.88 2.23 1.25
N GLN A 58 4.72 2.11 0.22
CA GLN A 58 5.02 0.83 -0.41
C GLN A 58 5.59 -0.19 0.60
N HIS A 59 6.56 0.23 1.41
CA HIS A 59 7.13 -0.65 2.45
C HIS A 59 6.08 -1.06 3.50
N GLN A 60 5.12 -0.19 3.83
CA GLN A 60 4.02 -0.55 4.73
C GLN A 60 3.08 -1.58 4.10
N VAL A 61 2.73 -1.41 2.82
CA VAL A 61 1.92 -2.38 2.06
C VAL A 61 2.60 -3.75 2.05
N ASP A 62 3.89 -3.80 1.72
CA ASP A 62 4.65 -5.05 1.67
C ASP A 62 4.68 -5.74 3.04
N ARG A 63 4.84 -4.95 4.11
CA ARG A 63 4.82 -5.46 5.48
C ARG A 63 3.46 -6.05 5.84
N PHE A 64 2.36 -5.35 5.56
CA PHE A 64 1.02 -5.85 5.87
C PHE A 64 0.66 -7.07 5.06
N LEU A 65 0.99 -7.08 3.76
CA LEU A 65 0.81 -8.23 2.90
C LEU A 65 1.59 -9.44 3.41
N ASN A 66 2.84 -9.25 3.84
CA ASN A 66 3.65 -10.32 4.41
C ASN A 66 3.03 -10.94 5.66
N ILE A 67 2.46 -10.10 6.53
CA ILE A 67 1.77 -10.55 7.74
C ILE A 67 0.51 -11.34 7.36
N GLU A 68 -0.35 -10.79 6.51
CA GLU A 68 -1.59 -11.46 6.08
C GLU A 68 -1.28 -12.82 5.42
N LEU A 69 -0.31 -12.87 4.51
CA LEU A 69 0.10 -14.12 3.87
C LEU A 69 0.60 -15.13 4.90
N LYS A 70 1.44 -14.73 5.84
CA LYS A 70 1.91 -15.61 6.92
C LYS A 70 0.74 -16.14 7.76
N MET A 71 -0.23 -15.29 8.11
CA MET A 71 -1.42 -15.70 8.86
C MET A 71 -2.26 -16.72 8.10
N ARG A 72 -2.38 -16.60 6.77
CA ARG A 72 -3.07 -17.59 5.92
C ARG A 72 -2.30 -18.89 5.84
N LEU A 73 -0.97 -18.82 5.67
CA LEU A 73 -0.12 -20.01 5.60
C LEU A 73 -0.11 -20.80 6.91
N LEU A 74 -0.24 -20.14 8.06
CA LEU A 74 -0.38 -20.81 9.36
C LEU A 74 -1.66 -21.66 9.50
N GLN A 75 -2.69 -21.40 8.68
CA GLN A 75 -3.93 -22.19 8.66
C GLN A 75 -3.81 -23.48 7.84
N LEU A 76 -2.71 -23.65 7.11
CA LEU A 76 -2.47 -24.80 6.25
C LEU A 76 -1.52 -25.76 6.95
N ASP A 77 -1.94 -27.01 7.14
CA ASP A 77 -1.07 -28.06 7.67
C ASP A 77 0.08 -28.38 6.70
N HIS A 78 -0.17 -28.24 5.40
CA HIS A 78 0.81 -28.36 4.33
C HIS A 78 0.47 -27.40 3.18
N VAL A 79 1.47 -26.83 2.51
CA VAL A 79 1.28 -26.09 1.26
C VAL A 79 1.59 -27.04 0.12
N PRO A 80 0.59 -27.51 -0.65
CA PRO A 80 0.86 -28.37 -1.78
C PRO A 80 1.62 -27.57 -2.86
N ASN A 81 2.72 -28.13 -3.37
CA ASN A 81 3.51 -27.50 -4.44
C ASN A 81 2.76 -27.44 -5.78
N VAL A 82 1.72 -28.26 -5.95
CA VAL A 82 0.86 -28.31 -7.14
C VAL A 82 -0.58 -28.47 -6.66
N CYS A 83 -1.46 -27.61 -7.16
CA CYS A 83 -2.91 -27.69 -6.91
C CYS A 83 -3.60 -27.95 -8.25
N GLU A 84 -3.89 -29.21 -8.55
CA GLU A 84 -4.72 -29.58 -9.71
C GLU A 84 -6.18 -29.51 -9.29
N ILE A 85 -6.95 -28.65 -9.96
CA ILE A 85 -8.40 -28.57 -9.74
C ILE A 85 -9.03 -29.79 -10.40
N PRO A 86 -9.73 -30.66 -9.64
CA PRO A 86 -10.37 -31.84 -10.24
C PRO A 86 -11.50 -31.42 -11.18
N PRO A 87 -11.83 -32.24 -12.20
CA PRO A 87 -12.97 -31.98 -13.07
C PRO A 87 -14.28 -31.95 -12.25
N LEU A 88 -15.26 -31.19 -12.75
CA LEU A 88 -16.57 -31.09 -12.10
C LEU A 88 -17.19 -32.48 -11.92
N PRO A 89 -17.68 -32.84 -10.72
CA PRO A 89 -18.38 -34.10 -10.50
C PRO A 89 -19.61 -34.21 -11.40
N THR A 90 -19.86 -35.41 -11.94
CA THR A 90 -21.06 -35.69 -12.73
C THR A 90 -22.32 -35.85 -11.87
N ASN A 91 -22.15 -36.21 -10.58
CA ASN A 91 -23.23 -36.31 -9.61
C ASN A 91 -23.13 -35.15 -8.59
N LEU A 92 -24.25 -34.43 -8.43
CA LEU A 92 -24.41 -33.28 -7.54
C LEU A 92 -25.48 -33.50 -6.44
N ASP A 93 -25.89 -34.74 -6.18
CA ASP A 93 -26.95 -35.12 -5.23
C ASP A 93 -26.64 -34.70 -3.77
N TRP A 94 -25.38 -34.41 -3.48
CA TRP A 94 -24.90 -33.91 -2.20
C TRP A 94 -25.14 -32.39 -1.99
N ILE A 95 -25.53 -31.66 -3.03
CA ILE A 95 -25.85 -30.22 -2.93
C ILE A 95 -27.25 -30.07 -2.34
N PRO A 96 -27.40 -29.43 -1.17
CA PRO A 96 -28.71 -29.22 -0.57
C PRO A 96 -29.61 -28.39 -1.50
N LEU A 97 -30.85 -28.86 -1.73
CA LEU A 97 -31.86 -28.21 -2.58
C LEU A 97 -32.15 -26.75 -2.17
N SER A 98 -31.85 -26.36 -0.92
CA SER A 98 -31.98 -24.98 -0.44
C SER A 98 -31.02 -23.98 -1.09
N LYS A 99 -30.01 -24.44 -1.84
CA LYS A 99 -29.06 -23.60 -2.58
C LYS A 99 -29.28 -23.59 -4.10
N VAL A 100 -30.27 -24.32 -4.62
CA VAL A 100 -30.51 -24.45 -6.08
C VAL A 100 -31.39 -23.30 -6.63
N MET A 101 -31.87 -22.40 -5.77
CA MET A 101 -32.63 -21.21 -6.18
C MET A 101 -31.77 -19.94 -6.14
N VAL A 102 -30.85 -19.77 -7.10
CA VAL A 102 -30.39 -18.46 -7.62
C VAL A 102 -29.99 -18.64 -9.08
#